data_AF-A0AAU7MKE7-F1
#
_entry.id   AF-A0AAU7MKE7-F1
#
_cell.length_a   1.000
_cell.length_b   1.000
_cell.length_c   1.000
_cell.angle_alpha   90.00
_cell.angle_beta   90.00
_cell.angle_gamma   90.00
#
_symmetry.space_group_name_H-M   'P 1'
#
loop_
_entity.id
_entity.type
_entity.pdbx_description
1 polymer ?
#
loop_
_entity_poly.entity_id
_entity_poly.type
_entity_poly.pdbx_seq_one_letter_code
_entity_poly.pdbx_strand_id
1 'polypeptide(L)'
;MQQKTITDETLRMGVDVLAERDSDLYRIRDRLGYPPLWAREPGFASLVHIILEQQVSIKAAATMFQRLASHLGSVTPELVQKAGESELRQVGLTRQKSPVLRRARQSGCQRCAGTLKA
;
A
#
# COMPACT_ATOMS: atom_id res chain seq x y z
N MET A 1 -12.35 18.97 -6.17
CA MET A 1 -11.84 17.89 -7.04
C MET A 1 -12.79 16.71 -6.93
N GLN A 2 -13.46 16.32 -8.01
CA GLN A 2 -14.32 15.13 -7.98
C GLN A 2 -13.42 13.90 -7.82
N GLN A 3 -13.62 13.14 -6.76
CA GLN A 3 -12.89 11.90 -6.50
C GLN A 3 -13.47 10.82 -7.43
N LYS A 4 -12.77 10.49 -8.52
CA LYS A 4 -13.10 9.32 -9.35
C LYS A 4 -12.46 8.09 -8.74
N THR A 5 -13.27 7.07 -8.48
CA THR A 5 -12.80 5.73 -8.08
C THR A 5 -11.96 5.13 -9.21
N ILE A 6 -10.78 4.60 -8.89
CA ILE A 6 -9.94 3.90 -9.87
C ILE A 6 -10.46 2.47 -10.00
N THR A 7 -11.07 2.18 -11.15
CA THR A 7 -11.45 0.85 -11.63
C THR A 7 -10.54 0.42 -12.79
N ASP A 8 -10.53 -0.87 -13.16
CA ASP A 8 -9.81 -1.36 -14.35
C ASP A 8 -10.16 -0.58 -15.62
N GLU A 9 -11.44 -0.25 -15.80
CA GLU A 9 -11.91 0.54 -16.93
C GLU A 9 -11.30 1.96 -16.91
N THR A 10 -11.42 2.67 -15.79
CA THR A 10 -10.88 4.03 -15.68
C THR A 10 -9.34 4.05 -15.75
N LEU A 11 -8.68 2.97 -15.33
CA LEU A 11 -7.23 2.81 -15.46
C LEU A 11 -6.84 2.67 -16.93
N ARG A 12 -7.53 1.82 -17.70
CA ARG A 12 -7.31 1.67 -19.15
C ARG A 12 -7.52 2.98 -19.88
N MET A 13 -8.61 3.69 -19.59
CA MET A 13 -8.87 5.01 -20.15
C MET A 13 -7.73 5.99 -19.86
N GLY A 14 -7.22 6.02 -18.62
CA GLY A 14 -6.09 6.87 -18.25
C GLY A 14 -4.81 6.51 -18.99
N VAL A 15 -4.54 5.21 -19.15
CA VAL A 15 -3.39 4.71 -19.92
C VAL A 15 -3.50 5.09 -21.40
N ASP A 16 -4.68 5.01 -22.00
CA ASP A 16 -4.90 5.40 -23.39
C ASP A 16 -4.66 6.91 -23.59
N VAL A 17 -5.19 7.74 -22.70
CA VAL A 17 -4.97 9.20 -22.72
C VAL A 17 -3.48 9.55 -22.62
N LEU A 18 -2.72 8.81 -21.80
CA LEU A 18 -1.27 9.02 -21.66
C LEU A 18 -0.51 8.53 -22.90
N ALA A 19 -0.88 7.37 -23.45
CA ALA A 19 -0.27 6.81 -24.66
C ALA A 19 -0.52 7.69 -25.90
N GLU A 20 -1.66 8.38 -25.99
CA GLU A 20 -1.92 9.34 -27.07
C GLU A 20 -1.02 10.58 -27.00
N ARG A 21 -0.51 10.92 -25.80
CA ARG A 21 0.27 12.14 -25.55
C ARG A 21 1.77 11.91 -25.49
N ASP A 22 2.20 10.67 -25.27
CA ASP A 22 3.61 10.31 -25.07
C ASP A 22 3.95 9.04 -25.85
N SER A 23 4.89 9.16 -26.79
CA SER A 23 5.30 8.06 -27.67
C SER A 23 6.01 6.93 -26.95
N ASP A 24 6.68 7.20 -25.84
CA ASP A 24 7.36 6.18 -25.04
C ASP A 24 6.32 5.39 -24.23
N LEU A 25 5.33 6.07 -23.66
CA LEU A 25 4.19 5.41 -22.99
C LEU A 25 3.34 4.60 -23.98
N TYR A 26 3.13 5.10 -25.20
CA TYR A 26 2.49 4.32 -26.27
C TYR A 26 3.25 3.03 -26.54
N ARG A 27 4.57 3.11 -26.74
CA ARG A 27 5.42 1.93 -26.99
C ARG A 27 5.36 0.92 -25.86
N ILE A 28 5.36 1.38 -24.61
CA ILE A 28 5.27 0.51 -23.44
C ILE A 28 3.91 -0.21 -23.43
N ARG A 29 2.80 0.51 -23.62
CA ARG A 29 1.45 -0.07 -23.68
C ARG A 29 1.30 -1.05 -24.83
N ASP A 30 1.81 -0.72 -26.01
CA ASP A 30 1.76 -1.58 -27.20
C ASP A 30 2.51 -2.90 -27.00
N ARG A 31 3.67 -2.84 -26.34
CA ARG A 31 4.51 -4.03 -26.07
C ARG A 31 4.04 -4.89 -24.89
N LEU A 32 3.60 -4.26 -23.80
CA LEU A 32 3.34 -4.92 -22.51
C LEU A 32 1.85 -5.01 -22.15
N GLY A 33 0.98 -4.35 -22.92
CA GLY A 33 -0.44 -4.23 -22.63
C GLY A 33 -0.73 -3.24 -21.51
N TYR A 34 -1.93 -3.36 -20.93
CA TYR A 34 -2.37 -2.51 -19.84
C TYR A 34 -1.78 -2.98 -18.50
N PRO A 35 -1.35 -2.05 -17.62
CA PRO A 35 -0.95 -2.43 -16.28
C PRO A 35 -2.15 -3.00 -15.50
N PRO A 36 -1.91 -3.99 -14.61
CA PRO A 36 -2.96 -4.49 -13.73
C PRO A 36 -3.33 -3.42 -12.68
N LEU A 37 -4.58 -3.44 -12.22
CA LEU A 37 -4.99 -2.63 -11.09
C LEU A 37 -4.41 -3.19 -9.78
N TRP A 38 -3.40 -2.52 -9.21
CA TRP A 38 -2.84 -2.88 -7.90
C TRP A 38 -3.70 -2.39 -6.74
N ALA A 39 -4.96 -2.83 -6.69
CA ALA A 39 -5.85 -2.53 -5.59
C ALA A 39 -5.40 -3.24 -4.30
N ARG A 40 -5.54 -2.55 -3.17
CA ARG A 40 -5.35 -3.10 -1.83
C ARG A 40 -6.51 -2.67 -0.96
N GLU A 41 -7.00 -3.57 -0.12
CA GLU A 41 -8.06 -3.26 0.83
C GLU A 41 -7.66 -2.05 1.70
N PRO A 42 -8.44 -0.96 1.72
CA PRO A 42 -8.11 0.19 2.54
C PRO A 42 -8.12 -0.16 4.02
N GLY A 43 -7.07 0.22 4.75
CA GLY A 43 -6.98 -0.06 6.18
C GLY A 43 -5.61 0.21 6.78
N PHE A 44 -5.50 -0.03 8.09
CA PHE A 44 -4.25 0.16 8.83
C PHE A 44 -3.13 -0.75 8.31
N ALA A 45 -3.42 -2.02 8.05
CA ALA A 45 -2.46 -2.96 7.48
C ALA A 45 -1.89 -2.48 6.14
N SER A 46 -2.74 -1.90 5.27
CA SER A 46 -2.32 -1.34 3.99
C SER A 46 -1.48 -0.07 4.15
N LEU A 47 -1.80 0.79 5.12
CA LEU A 47 -0.95 1.92 5.49
C LEU A 47 0.42 1.45 5.99
N VAL A 48 0.45 0.42 6.83
CA VAL A 48 1.70 -0.20 7.29
C VAL A 48 2.50 -0.73 6.10
N HIS A 49 1.88 -1.45 5.17
CA HIS A 49 2.53 -1.90 3.92
C HIS A 49 3.18 -0.74 3.15
N ILE A 50 2.45 0.37 2.95
CA ILE A 50 2.97 1.55 2.26
C ILE A 50 4.19 2.13 2.99
N ILE A 51 4.13 2.25 4.32
CA ILE A 51 5.27 2.74 5.13
C ILE A 51 6.46 1.79 5.01
N LEU A 52 6.23 0.47 5.02
CA LEU A 52 7.28 -0.53 4.90
C LEU A 52 7.91 -0.54 3.50
N GLU A 53 7.17 -0.25 2.45
CA GLU A 53 7.64 -0.19 1.06
C GLU A 53 8.54 1.03 0.77
N GLN A 54 8.51 2.06 1.62
CA GLN A 54 9.36 3.24 1.43
C GLN A 54 10.85 2.88 1.41
N GLN A 55 11.55 3.26 0.33
CA GLN A 55 13.00 3.16 0.15
C GLN A 55 13.58 1.74 0.25
N VAL A 56 12.77 0.71 0.00
CA VAL A 56 13.20 -0.70 -0.05
C VAL A 56 12.48 -1.44 -1.18
N SER A 57 12.95 -2.64 -1.54
CA SER A 57 12.25 -3.46 -2.52
C SER A 57 10.90 -3.96 -1.99
N ILE A 58 9.94 -4.19 -2.89
CA ILE A 58 8.62 -4.77 -2.57
C ILE A 58 8.79 -6.11 -1.82
N LYS A 59 9.75 -6.94 -2.24
CA LYS A 59 10.05 -8.23 -1.61
C LYS A 59 10.57 -8.09 -0.17
N ALA A 60 11.43 -7.09 0.08
CA ALA A 60 11.92 -6.81 1.43
C ALA A 60 10.79 -6.30 2.33
N ALA A 61 9.97 -5.37 1.83
CA ALA A 61 8.80 -4.86 2.55
C ALA A 61 7.80 -5.96 2.89
N ALA A 62 7.52 -6.88 1.95
CA ALA A 62 6.66 -8.03 2.19
C ALA A 62 7.23 -8.94 3.29
N THR A 63 8.54 -9.20 3.29
CA THR A 63 9.19 -10.00 4.33
C THR A 63 9.09 -9.34 5.71
N MET A 64 9.30 -8.02 5.79
CA MET A 64 9.15 -7.24 7.02
C MET A 64 7.71 -7.28 7.54
N PHE A 65 6.72 -7.13 6.64
CA PHE A 65 5.31 -7.20 7.00
C PHE A 65 4.94 -8.58 7.55
N GLN A 66 5.39 -9.66 6.90
CA GLN A 66 5.12 -11.02 7.36
C GLN A 66 5.71 -11.26 8.76
N ARG A 67 6.96 -10.85 9.01
CA ARG A 67 7.55 -10.96 10.35
C ARG A 67 6.77 -10.17 11.40
N LEU A 68 6.30 -8.98 11.05
CA LEU A 68 5.47 -8.16 11.94
C LEU A 68 4.12 -8.81 12.24
N ALA A 69 3.44 -9.32 11.21
CA ALA A 69 2.18 -10.04 11.35
C ALA A 69 2.34 -11.32 12.18
N SER A 70 3.41 -12.09 11.96
CA SER A 70 3.70 -13.29 12.76
C SER A 70 4.03 -12.96 14.22
N HIS A 71 4.69 -11.83 14.48
CA HIS A 71 5.03 -11.42 15.85
C HIS A 71 3.83 -10.88 16.63
N LEU A 72 2.97 -10.09 15.98
CA LEU A 72 1.81 -9.45 16.63
C LEU A 72 0.51 -10.26 16.52
N GLY A 73 0.48 -11.30 15.69
CA GLY A 73 -0.72 -12.07 15.31
C GLY A 73 -1.65 -11.32 14.34
N SER A 74 -1.79 -10.00 14.49
CA SER A 74 -2.45 -9.13 13.51
C SER A 74 -1.86 -7.72 13.52
N VAL A 75 -1.92 -7.03 12.38
CA VAL A 75 -1.39 -5.67 12.23
C VAL A 75 -2.51 -4.66 12.47
N THR A 76 -2.75 -4.35 13.74
CA THR A 76 -3.71 -3.32 14.19
C THR A 76 -2.98 -2.19 14.90
N PRO A 77 -3.53 -0.97 14.96
CA PRO A 77 -2.88 0.14 15.65
C PRO A 77 -2.67 -0.13 17.14
N GLU A 78 -3.58 -0.84 17.80
CA GLU A 78 -3.48 -1.17 19.23
C GLU A 78 -2.29 -2.10 19.49
N LEU A 79 -2.15 -3.15 18.68
CA LEU A 79 -1.05 -4.11 18.80
C LEU A 79 0.29 -3.49 18.43
N VAL A 80 0.34 -2.66 17.39
CA VAL A 80 1.56 -1.92 17.01
C VAL A 80 1.94 -0.87 18.06
N GLN A 81 0.97 -0.24 18.72
CA GLN A 81 1.24 0.72 19.79
C GLN A 81 1.70 0.03 21.08
N LYS A 82 1.11 -1.12 21.40
CA LYS A 82 1.51 -1.98 22.53
C LYS A 82 2.90 -2.56 22.31
N ALA A 83 3.24 -2.89 21.05
CA ALA A 83 4.58 -3.29 20.67
C ALA A 83 5.57 -2.15 20.91
N GLY A 84 6.54 -2.38 21.78
CA GLY A 84 7.56 -1.39 22.11
C GLY A 84 8.45 -1.08 20.91
N GLU A 85 9.18 0.04 20.95
CA GLU A 85 10.16 0.35 19.89
C GLU A 85 11.27 -0.71 19.80
N SER A 86 11.63 -1.31 20.93
CA SER A 86 12.58 -2.43 21.01
C SER A 86 12.08 -3.67 20.27
N GLU A 87 10.81 -4.06 20.46
CA GLU A 87 10.19 -5.22 19.81
C GLU A 87 10.06 -5.00 18.30
N LEU A 88 9.57 -3.82 17.90
CA LEU A 88 9.47 -3.46 16.48
C LEU A 88 10.83 -3.49 15.77
N ARG A 89 11.91 -3.10 16.46
CA ARG A 89 13.28 -3.20 15.92
C ARG A 89 13.75 -4.64 15.77
N GLN A 90 13.41 -5.54 16.70
CA GLN A 90 13.77 -6.97 16.60
C GLN A 90 13.14 -7.64 15.37
N VAL A 91 11.96 -7.17 14.96
CA VAL A 91 11.25 -7.63 13.76
C VAL A 91 11.90 -7.11 12.45
N GLY A 92 12.87 -6.18 12.55
CA GLY A 92 13.61 -5.63 11.42
C GLY A 92 13.10 -4.26 10.95
N LEU A 93 12.30 -3.57 11.76
CA LEU A 93 11.87 -2.21 11.43
C LEU A 93 13.00 -1.21 11.69
N THR A 94 13.34 -0.46 10.64
CA THR A 94 14.37 0.58 10.68
C THR A 94 13.99 1.71 11.64
N ARG A 95 15.00 2.42 12.19
CA ARG A 95 14.82 3.54 13.14
C ARG A 95 13.86 4.64 12.65
N GLN A 96 13.75 4.82 11.34
CA GLN A 96 12.87 5.83 10.73
C GLN A 96 11.40 5.38 10.65
N LYS A 97 11.13 4.07 10.64
CA LYS A 97 9.78 3.51 10.42
C LYS A 97 9.03 3.22 11.72
N SER A 98 9.73 2.80 12.79
CA SER A 98 9.09 2.50 14.08
C SER A 98 8.34 3.68 14.71
N PRO A 99 8.87 4.93 14.71
CA PRO A 99 8.14 6.08 15.24
C PRO A 99 6.91 6.44 14.39
N VAL A 100 6.98 6.28 13.06
CA VAL A 100 5.89 6.59 12.13
C VAL A 100 4.77 5.57 12.29
N LEU A 101 5.09 4.27 12.34
CA LEU A 101 4.12 3.19 12.53
C LEU A 101 3.35 3.32 13.85
N ARG A 102 4.03 3.72 14.93
CA ARG A 102 3.38 3.93 16.24
C ARG A 102 2.51 5.18 16.30
N ARG A 103 2.83 6.21 15.50
CA ARG A 103 2.03 7.44 15.38
C ARG A 103 0.88 7.29 14.39
N ALA A 104 0.94 6.32 13.48
CA ALA A 104 -0.17 6.00 12.61
C ALA A 104 -1.38 5.61 13.48
N ARG A 105 -2.37 6.49 13.52
CA ARG A 105 -3.66 6.22 14.15
C ARG A 105 -4.57 5.58 13.12
N GLN A 106 -5.46 4.70 13.57
CA GLN A 106 -6.66 4.41 12.78
C GLN A 106 -7.54 5.67 12.80
N SER A 107 -7.26 6.59 11.88
CA SER A 107 -8.32 7.47 11.41
C SER A 107 -9.27 6.54 10.68
N GLY A 108 -10.44 6.28 11.27
CA GLY A 108 -11.50 5.53 10.62
C GLY A 108 -11.90 6.24 9.33
N CYS A 109 -11.20 5.95 8.24
CA CYS A 109 -11.59 6.41 6.92
C CYS A 109 -12.73 5.49 6.46
N GLN A 110 -13.91 5.72 7.02
CA GLN A 110 -15.18 5.11 6.57
C GLN A 110 -15.50 5.48 5.11
N ARG A 111 -14.72 6.37 4.48
CA ARG A 111 -14.87 6.77 3.07
C ARG A 111 -14.22 5.84 2.06
N CYS A 112 -13.48 4.82 2.48
CA CYS A 112 -12.84 3.88 1.54
C CYS A 112 -13.45 2.47 1.53
N ALA A 113 -14.40 2.19 2.43
CA ALA A 113 -15.16 0.93 2.43
C ALA A 113 -16.32 0.99 1.41
N GLY A 114 -15.98 1.12 0.12
CA GLY A 114 -16.92 1.07 -0.98
C GLY A 114 -16.74 -0.21 -1.77
N THR A 115 -17.50 -1.25 -1.38
CA THR A 115 -17.96 -2.36 -2.23
C THR A 115 -16.93 -3.07 -3.13
N LEU A 116 -16.31 -4.12 -2.60
CA LEU A 116 -16.04 -5.34 -3.36
C LEU A 116 -16.61 -6.52 -2.57
N LYS A 117 -17.91 -6.76 -2.75
CA LYS A 117 -18.53 -8.06 -2.51
C LYS A 117 -18.95 -8.59 -3.88
N ALA A 118 -18.37 -9.74 -4.21
CA ALA A 118 -18.74 -10.75 -5.21
C ALA A 118 -18.91 -10.29 -6.66
#